data_AF-A0A1Q5LSX0-F1
#
_entry.id   AF-A0A1Q5LSX0-F1
#
_cell.length_a   1.000
_cell.length_b   1.000
_cell.length_c   1.000
_cell.angle_alpha   90.00
_cell.angle_beta   90.00
_cell.angle_gamma   90.00
#
_symmetry.space_group_name_H-M   'P 1'
#
loop_
_entity.id
_entity.type
_entity.pdbx_description
1 polymer ?
#
loop_
_entity_poly.entity_id
_entity_poly.type
_entity_poly.pdbx_seq_one_letter_code
_entity_poly.pdbx_strand_id
1 'polypeptide(L)'
;MNFGGNYGSLIDAAGGEPEIANLDGLRGAVRGLASIPDLATANGSQRQSAARALLLFVGAFSEAARFTDFRDAWDPVFAGRSGGSFYTVSSPYLRSLRNAWGPISRFAVAITDNPSTFPLLVDGVGQFSFRQDVRDHLRVIRR
;
A
#
# COMPACT_ATOMS: atom_id res chain seq x y z
N MET A 1 6.34 8.20 -18.18
CA MET A 1 5.65 8.85 -17.05
C MET A 1 6.65 9.78 -16.38
N ASN A 2 6.35 11.07 -16.24
CA ASN A 2 7.30 12.02 -15.65
C ASN A 2 7.16 12.06 -14.10
N PHE A 3 7.20 10.89 -13.49
CA PHE A 3 7.31 10.66 -12.04
C PHE A 3 8.13 9.38 -11.84
N GLY A 4 9.03 9.39 -10.85
CA GLY A 4 9.87 8.22 -10.53
C GLY A 4 9.04 7.02 -10.10
N GLY A 5 9.52 5.80 -10.38
CA GLY A 5 8.80 4.55 -10.05
C GLY A 5 8.79 4.17 -8.57
N ASN A 6 9.29 5.04 -7.67
CA ASN A 6 9.29 4.80 -6.24
C ASN A 6 8.09 5.52 -5.56
N TYR A 7 7.74 5.05 -4.37
CA TYR A 7 6.56 5.52 -3.63
C TYR A 7 6.64 7.02 -3.28
N GLY A 8 7.83 7.53 -2.94
CA GLY A 8 8.04 8.94 -2.59
C GLY A 8 7.72 9.86 -3.77
N SER A 9 8.25 9.55 -4.96
CA SER A 9 7.95 10.32 -6.18
C SER A 9 6.47 10.31 -6.55
N LEU A 10 5.74 9.23 -6.28
CA LEU A 10 4.29 9.17 -6.48
C LEU A 10 3.52 10.00 -5.45
N ILE A 11 3.93 9.97 -4.18
CA ILE A 11 3.34 10.80 -3.11
C ILE A 11 3.54 12.29 -3.43
N ASP A 12 4.75 12.68 -3.82
CA ASP A 12 5.06 14.07 -4.19
C ASP A 12 4.21 14.51 -5.40
N ALA A 13 4.13 13.68 -6.44
CA ALA A 13 3.32 13.96 -7.61
C ALA A 13 1.80 14.02 -7.31
N ALA A 14 1.33 13.27 -6.32
CA ALA A 14 -0.06 13.30 -5.86
C ALA A 14 -0.37 14.51 -4.95
N GLY A 15 0.66 15.20 -4.43
CA GLY A 15 0.52 16.23 -3.40
C GLY A 15 0.18 15.65 -2.03
N GLY A 16 0.51 14.38 -1.79
CA GLY A 16 0.22 13.67 -0.54
C GLY A 16 -0.32 12.25 -0.76
N GLU A 17 -0.20 11.43 0.29
CA GLU A 17 -0.74 10.08 0.29
C GLU A 17 -2.25 10.10 0.67
N PRO A 18 -3.12 9.38 -0.07
CA PRO A 18 -4.52 9.25 0.30
C PRO A 18 -4.65 8.49 1.63
N GLU A 19 -5.13 9.16 2.68
CA GLU A 19 -5.32 8.53 3.99
C GLU A 19 -6.63 7.77 4.09
N ILE A 20 -7.65 8.24 3.37
CA ILE A 20 -9.00 7.66 3.34
C ILE A 20 -9.44 7.35 1.92
N ALA A 21 -10.25 6.30 1.77
CA ALA A 21 -10.88 5.94 0.52
C ALA A 21 -12.30 5.40 0.73
N ASN A 22 -13.10 5.49 -0.33
CA ASN A 22 -14.38 4.82 -0.46
C ASN A 22 -14.49 4.23 -1.87
N LEU A 23 -15.51 3.38 -2.09
CA LEU A 23 -15.67 2.68 -3.37
C LEU A 23 -15.92 3.65 -4.54
N ASP A 24 -16.65 4.74 -4.31
CA ASP A 24 -16.93 5.74 -5.35
C ASP A 24 -15.69 6.55 -5.72
N GLY A 25 -14.83 6.85 -4.75
CA GLY A 25 -13.52 7.46 -4.97
C GLY A 25 -12.60 6.56 -5.80
N LEU A 26 -12.60 5.24 -5.55
CA LEU A 26 -11.89 4.27 -6.39
C LEU A 26 -12.46 4.24 -7.82
N ARG A 27 -13.78 4.20 -7.99
CA ARG A 27 -14.42 4.25 -9.31
C ARG A 27 -14.10 5.55 -10.05
N GLY A 28 -14.11 6.67 -9.33
CA GLY A 28 -13.70 7.97 -9.85
C GLY A 28 -12.24 7.98 -10.30
N ALA A 29 -11.35 7.36 -9.52
CA ALA A 29 -9.93 7.20 -9.86
C ALA A 29 -9.74 6.36 -11.14
N VAL A 30 -10.48 5.25 -11.31
CA VAL A 30 -10.47 4.46 -12.56
C VAL A 30 -10.89 5.33 -13.75
N ARG A 31 -12.04 6.01 -13.64
CA ARG A 31 -12.57 6.85 -14.72
C ARG A 31 -11.61 8.00 -15.07
N GLY A 32 -11.01 8.61 -14.04
CA GLY A 32 -10.01 9.66 -14.19
C GLY A 32 -8.80 9.18 -14.99
N LEU A 33 -8.21 8.04 -14.60
CA LEU A 33 -7.09 7.43 -15.34
C LEU A 33 -7.47 7.07 -16.79
N ALA A 34 -8.64 6.44 -16.99
CA ALA A 34 -9.12 6.06 -18.32
C ALA A 34 -9.38 7.27 -19.23
N SER A 35 -9.65 8.45 -18.66
CA SER A 35 -9.89 9.69 -19.40
C SER A 35 -8.63 10.42 -19.84
N ILE A 36 -7.43 9.97 -19.43
CA ILE A 36 -6.15 10.57 -19.81
C ILE A 36 -5.61 9.84 -21.05
N PRO A 37 -5.68 10.44 -22.26
CA PRO A 37 -5.28 9.76 -23.49
C PRO A 37 -3.77 9.53 -23.59
N ASP A 38 -2.97 10.45 -23.05
CA ASP A 38 -1.52 10.30 -22.92
C ASP A 38 -1.02 11.01 -21.64
N LEU A 39 -0.40 10.24 -20.74
CA LEU A 39 0.19 10.76 -19.51
C LEU A 39 1.43 11.64 -19.78
N ALA A 40 2.09 11.50 -20.92
CA ALA A 40 3.23 12.33 -21.30
C ALA A 40 2.79 13.77 -21.61
N THR A 41 1.62 13.96 -22.21
CA THR A 41 1.04 15.26 -22.54
C THR A 41 0.04 15.78 -21.50
N ALA A 42 -0.27 14.99 -20.47
CA ALA A 42 -1.17 15.38 -19.39
C ALA A 42 -0.71 16.68 -18.71
N ASN A 43 -1.66 17.55 -18.37
CA ASN A 43 -1.37 18.76 -17.57
C ASN A 43 -1.13 18.42 -16.09
N GLY A 44 -0.71 19.40 -15.29
CA GLY A 44 -0.36 19.19 -13.88
C GLY A 44 -1.49 18.56 -13.05
N SER A 45 -2.73 19.02 -13.22
CA SER A 45 -3.90 18.49 -12.51
C SER A 45 -4.22 17.04 -12.88
N GLN A 46 -4.12 16.70 -14.17
CA GLN A 46 -4.30 15.34 -14.65
C GLN A 46 -3.20 14.41 -14.11
N ARG A 47 -1.94 14.86 -14.09
CA ARG A 47 -0.83 14.08 -13.52
C ARG A 47 -0.99 13.85 -12.03
N GLN A 48 -1.42 14.86 -11.29
CA GLN A 48 -1.68 14.73 -9.85
C GLN A 48 -2.83 13.75 -9.58
N SER A 49 -3.92 13.85 -10.34
CA SER A 49 -5.05 12.94 -10.23
C SER A 49 -4.65 11.49 -10.57
N ALA A 50 -3.80 11.32 -11.58
CA ALA A 50 -3.26 10.02 -11.95
C ALA A 50 -2.34 9.45 -10.87
N ALA A 51 -1.43 10.25 -10.31
CA ALA A 51 -0.55 9.83 -9.22
C ALA A 51 -1.36 9.41 -7.98
N ARG A 52 -2.40 10.18 -7.61
CA ARG A 52 -3.31 9.84 -6.52
C ARG A 52 -4.08 8.54 -6.77
N ALA A 53 -4.57 8.35 -8.00
CA ALA A 53 -5.24 7.13 -8.41
C ALA A 53 -4.29 5.91 -8.34
N LEU A 54 -3.05 6.06 -8.81
CA LEU A 54 -2.02 5.03 -8.73
C LEU A 54 -1.71 4.65 -7.28
N LEU A 55 -1.58 5.61 -6.37
CA LEU A 55 -1.36 5.33 -4.94
C LEU A 55 -2.51 4.51 -4.34
N LEU A 56 -3.77 4.84 -4.68
CA LEU A 56 -4.93 4.07 -4.25
C LEU A 56 -4.86 2.63 -4.78
N PHE A 57 -4.56 2.43 -6.07
CA PHE A 57 -4.49 1.08 -6.65
C PHE A 57 -3.30 0.28 -6.12
N VAL A 58 -2.15 0.91 -5.90
CA VAL A 58 -0.98 0.24 -5.31
C VAL A 58 -1.32 -0.22 -3.89
N GLY A 59 -1.96 0.62 -3.07
CA GLY A 59 -2.41 0.20 -1.73
C GLY A 59 -3.43 -0.94 -1.79
N ALA A 60 -4.44 -0.79 -2.64
CA ALA A 60 -5.57 -1.72 -2.71
C ALA A 60 -5.22 -3.09 -3.31
N PHE A 61 -4.23 -3.15 -4.20
CA PHE A 61 -3.85 -4.39 -4.88
C PHE A 61 -2.45 -4.86 -4.50
N SER A 62 -1.42 -4.07 -4.77
CA SER A 62 -0.03 -4.50 -4.55
C SER A 62 0.29 -4.68 -3.07
N GLU A 63 -0.10 -3.73 -2.21
CA GLU A 63 0.17 -3.84 -0.77
C GLU A 63 -0.79 -4.83 -0.11
N ALA A 64 -2.07 -4.88 -0.48
CA ALA A 64 -3.02 -5.89 0.01
C ALA A 64 -2.65 -7.34 -0.41
N ALA A 65 -1.94 -7.50 -1.53
CA ALA A 65 -1.37 -8.79 -1.91
C ALA A 65 -0.17 -9.17 -1.04
N ARG A 66 0.63 -8.20 -0.59
CA ARG A 66 1.81 -8.44 0.27
C ARG A 66 1.45 -8.61 1.73
N PHE A 67 0.47 -7.86 2.23
CA PHE A 67 0.16 -7.74 3.65
C PHE A 67 -1.32 -7.98 3.95
N THR A 68 -1.58 -8.76 5.00
CA THR A 68 -2.93 -8.98 5.51
C THR A 68 -3.54 -7.69 6.03
N ASP A 69 -2.76 -6.86 6.73
CA ASP A 69 -3.22 -5.60 7.30
C ASP A 69 -3.73 -4.61 6.25
N PHE A 70 -3.06 -4.55 5.09
CA PHE A 70 -3.55 -3.75 3.96
C PHE A 70 -4.84 -4.34 3.41
N ARG A 71 -4.94 -5.66 3.24
CA ARG A 71 -6.19 -6.30 2.80
C ARG A 71 -7.33 -5.93 3.75
N ASP A 72 -7.13 -6.05 5.05
CA ASP A 72 -8.18 -5.82 6.04
C ASP A 72 -8.58 -4.32 6.11
N ALA A 73 -7.64 -3.40 5.85
CA ALA A 73 -7.95 -1.97 5.71
C ALA A 73 -8.77 -1.66 4.44
N TRP A 74 -8.54 -2.39 3.35
CA TRP A 74 -9.21 -2.18 2.06
C TRP A 74 -10.51 -3.01 1.89
N ASP A 75 -10.66 -4.11 2.62
CA ASP A 75 -11.84 -4.97 2.59
C ASP A 75 -13.15 -4.20 2.80
N PRO A 76 -13.30 -3.30 3.81
CA PRO A 76 -14.53 -2.54 3.97
C PRO A 76 -14.80 -1.55 2.82
N VAL A 77 -13.75 -1.04 2.16
CA VAL A 77 -13.89 -0.18 0.97
C VAL A 77 -14.54 -0.96 -0.17
N PHE A 78 -14.08 -2.19 -0.42
CA PHE A 78 -14.59 -3.05 -1.49
C PHE A 78 -15.91 -3.74 -1.16
N ALA A 79 -16.12 -4.10 0.10
CA ALA A 79 -17.39 -4.65 0.59
C ALA A 79 -18.55 -3.67 0.41
N GLY A 80 -18.26 -2.38 0.16
CA GLY A 80 -19.23 -1.39 -0.29
C GLY A 80 -20.39 -1.25 0.68
N ARG A 81 -20.18 -1.51 1.98
CA ARG A 81 -21.22 -1.50 3.01
C ARG A 81 -21.74 -0.07 3.17
N SER A 82 -22.78 0.23 2.37
CA SER A 82 -23.83 1.22 2.56
C SER A 82 -23.38 2.68 2.77
N GLY A 83 -23.47 3.50 1.71
CA GLY A 83 -23.69 4.96 1.86
C GLY A 83 -22.51 5.89 1.59
N GLY A 84 -21.44 5.44 0.92
CA GLY A 84 -20.30 6.32 0.59
C GLY A 84 -19.33 6.57 1.74
N SER A 85 -19.39 5.76 2.80
CA SER A 85 -18.48 5.83 3.96
C SER A 85 -17.02 5.76 3.55
N PHE A 86 -16.21 6.59 4.20
CA PHE A 86 -14.76 6.63 4.04
C PHE A 86 -14.09 5.72 5.07
N TYR A 87 -13.08 4.99 4.63
CA TYR A 87 -12.27 4.10 5.46
C TYR A 87 -10.81 4.51 5.40
N THR A 88 -10.11 4.37 6.51
CA THR A 88 -8.66 4.60 6.58
C THR A 88 -7.92 3.53 5.79
N VAL A 89 -7.22 3.93 4.75
CA VAL A 89 -6.45 3.03 3.86
C VAL A 89 -4.95 3.30 3.89
N SER A 90 -4.54 4.38 4.57
CA SER A 90 -3.15 4.66 4.91
C SER A 90 -3.09 5.26 6.31
N SER A 91 -2.33 4.62 7.18
CA SER A 91 -2.03 5.08 8.55
C SER A 91 -0.52 5.04 8.77
N PRO A 92 0.02 5.71 9.81
CA PRO A 92 1.43 5.59 10.16
C PRO A 92 1.90 4.13 10.29
N TYR A 93 1.08 3.27 10.89
CA TYR A 93 1.30 1.83 10.98
C TYR A 93 1.44 1.17 9.60
N LEU A 94 0.48 1.37 8.68
CA LEU A 94 0.51 0.78 7.35
C LEU A 94 1.69 1.31 6.51
N ARG A 95 2.06 2.58 6.68
CA ARG A 95 3.25 3.18 6.03
C ARG A 95 4.53 2.51 6.53
N SER A 96 4.68 2.35 7.85
CA SER A 96 5.81 1.63 8.44
C SER A 96 5.89 0.19 7.95
N LEU A 97 4.76 -0.52 7.94
CA LEU A 97 4.69 -1.91 7.48
C LEU A 97 5.12 -2.05 6.01
N ARG A 98 4.59 -1.19 5.13
CA ARG A 98 4.98 -1.13 3.70
C ARG A 98 6.47 -0.90 3.55
N ASN A 99 7.03 0.08 4.26
CA ASN A 99 8.45 0.42 4.18
C ASN A 99 9.35 -0.73 4.70
N ALA A 100 8.82 -1.55 5.61
CA ALA A 100 9.52 -2.68 6.19
C ALA A 100 9.40 -3.99 5.39
N TRP A 101 8.75 -4.01 4.22
CA TRP A 101 8.55 -5.24 3.42
C TRP A 101 9.85 -6.01 3.14
N GLY A 102 10.93 -5.30 2.80
CA GLY A 102 12.25 -5.90 2.55
C GLY A 102 12.86 -6.56 3.80
N PRO A 103 13.04 -5.81 4.91
CA PRO A 103 13.47 -6.39 6.19
C PRO A 103 12.62 -7.56 6.68
N ILE A 104 11.28 -7.46 6.65
CA ILE A 104 10.38 -8.53 7.09
C ILE A 104 10.54 -9.76 6.20
N SER A 105 10.65 -9.60 4.87
CA SER A 105 10.88 -10.71 3.94
C SER A 105 12.21 -11.44 4.22
N ARG A 106 13.29 -10.70 4.50
CA ARG A 106 14.58 -11.30 4.87
C ARG A 106 14.50 -12.04 6.20
N PHE A 107 13.83 -11.46 7.20
CA PHE A 107 13.59 -12.13 8.48
C PHE A 107 12.77 -13.41 8.29
N ALA A 108 11.74 -13.41 7.43
CA ALA A 108 10.93 -14.57 7.11
C ALA A 108 11.76 -15.75 6.56
N VAL A 109 12.73 -15.46 5.69
CA VAL A 109 13.67 -16.46 5.18
C VAL A 109 14.61 -16.92 6.29
N ALA A 110 15.26 -15.99 6.98
CA ALA A 110 16.23 -16.29 8.03
C ALA A 110 15.64 -17.14 9.17
N ILE A 111 14.44 -16.84 9.65
CA ILE A 111 13.79 -17.61 10.72
C ILE A 111 13.28 -18.99 10.25
N THR A 112 13.06 -19.16 8.94
CA THR A 112 12.74 -20.47 8.37
C THR A 112 13.98 -21.36 8.32
N ASP A 113 15.14 -20.79 8.02
CA ASP A 113 16.42 -21.51 7.96
C ASP A 113 17.04 -21.71 9.34
N ASN A 114 16.84 -20.76 10.26
CA ASN A 114 17.37 -20.77 11.62
C ASN A 114 16.33 -20.19 12.61
N PRO A 115 15.64 -21.04 13.39
CA PRO A 115 14.67 -20.60 14.40
C PRO A 115 15.23 -19.71 15.51
N SER A 116 16.56 -19.68 15.69
CA SER A 116 17.25 -18.82 16.66
C SER A 116 17.65 -17.44 16.09
N THR A 117 17.14 -17.08 14.92
CA THR A 117 17.36 -15.75 14.32
C THR A 117 16.92 -14.65 15.29
N PHE A 118 17.76 -13.62 15.47
CA PHE A 118 17.43 -12.50 16.34
C PHE A 118 16.14 -11.80 15.90
N PRO A 119 15.25 -11.41 16.84
CA PRO A 119 14.01 -10.73 16.51
C PRO A 119 14.22 -9.45 15.68
N LEU A 120 13.33 -9.21 14.72
CA LEU A 120 13.30 -7.99 13.93
C LEU A 120 12.38 -6.96 14.60
N LEU A 121 12.92 -5.81 15.00
CA LEU A 121 12.12 -4.66 15.42
C LEU A 121 11.82 -3.76 14.22
N VAL A 122 10.54 -3.50 13.97
CA VAL A 122 10.07 -2.55 12.95
C VAL A 122 9.41 -1.37 13.63
N ASP A 123 9.99 -0.18 13.46
CA ASP A 123 9.45 1.04 14.06
C ASP A 123 8.03 1.34 13.56
N GLY A 124 7.13 1.65 14.49
CA GLY A 124 5.71 1.87 14.22
C GLY A 124 4.88 0.60 13.92
N VAL A 125 5.49 -0.60 13.94
CA VAL A 125 4.76 -1.89 13.78
C VAL A 125 4.91 -2.77 15.02
N GLY A 126 6.14 -2.99 15.48
CA GLY A 126 6.44 -3.87 16.59
C GLY A 126 7.56 -4.86 16.28
N GLN A 127 7.68 -5.88 17.13
CA GLN A 127 8.74 -6.89 17.04
C GLN A 127 8.21 -8.18 16.40
N PHE A 128 8.98 -8.72 15.46
CA PHE A 128 8.80 -10.04 14.87
C PHE A 128 9.81 -10.98 15.51
N SER A 129 9.33 -11.90 16.34
CA SER A 129 10.14 -12.86 17.09
C SER A 129 10.00 -14.27 16.55
N PHE A 130 8.84 -14.59 15.96
CA PHE A 130 8.49 -15.93 15.51
C PHE A 130 7.98 -15.93 14.08
N ARG A 131 7.96 -17.12 13.46
CA ARG A 131 7.38 -17.31 12.13
C ARG A 131 5.89 -16.98 12.09
N GLN A 132 5.18 -17.10 13.22
CA GLN A 132 3.78 -16.75 13.31
C GLN A 132 3.56 -15.25 13.12
N ASP A 133 4.36 -14.41 13.76
CA ASP A 133 4.30 -12.94 13.62
C ASP A 133 4.44 -12.52 12.16
N VAL A 134 5.32 -13.19 11.40
CA VAL A 134 5.45 -12.96 9.95
C VAL A 134 4.18 -13.38 9.21
N ARG A 135 3.58 -14.52 9.55
CA ARG A 135 2.37 -15.02 8.88
C ARG A 135 1.13 -14.17 9.16
N ASP A 136 1.05 -13.58 10.34
CA ASP A 136 -0.07 -12.72 10.72
C ASP A 136 -0.11 -11.47 9.82
N HIS A 137 1.07 -10.95 9.44
CA HIS A 137 1.19 -9.73 8.65
C HIS A 137 1.45 -9.96 7.16
N LEU A 138 2.24 -10.96 6.77
CA LEU A 138 2.80 -11.08 5.42
C LEU A 138 2.23 -12.28 4.65
N ARG A 139 1.75 -12.00 3.44
CA ARG A 139 1.16 -12.97 2.51
C ARG A 139 2.11 -13.35 1.37
N VAL A 140 3.05 -12.47 1.00
CA VAL A 140 4.03 -12.69 -0.09
C VAL A 140 5.43 -12.24 0.33
N ILE A 141 6.40 -13.15 0.20
CA ILE A 141 7.82 -12.94 0.56
C ILE A 141 8.61 -12.47 -0.67
N ARG A 142 9.44 -11.44 -0.50
CA ARG A 142 10.48 -11.07 -1.47
C ARG A 142 11.69 -12.00 -1.30
N ARG A 143 12.05 -12.72 -2.37
CA ARG A 143 13.29 -13.49 -2.45
C ARG A 143 14.42 -12.64 -3.01
#